data_AF-A0A8B8GL46-F1
#
_entry.id   AF-A0A8B8GL46-F1
#
_cell.length_a   1.000
_cell.length_b   1.000
_cell.length_c   1.000
_cell.angle_alpha   90.00
_cell.angle_beta   90.00
_cell.angle_gamma   90.00
#
_symmetry.space_group_name_H-M   'P 1'
#
loop_
_entity.id
_entity.type
_entity.pdbx_description
1 polymer ?
#
loop_
_entity_poly.entity_id
_entity_poly.type
_entity_poly.pdbx_seq_one_letter_code
_entity_poly.pdbx_strand_id
1 'polypeptide(L)'
;MTQIMNKITTKLNEVKRSILPRTFPVKTLRKYESAINRLRIGYTRTFNEKRGPSPTCICCRVPLTFILTECRACNTERVELRISLYLDEILSPEPDNVVKLSQFLTETHLINLL
;
A
#
# COMPACT_ATOMS: atom_id res chain seq x y z
N MET A 1 27.37 15.40 -22.49
CA MET A 1 27.08 13.98 -22.76
C MET A 1 26.11 13.47 -21.72
N THR A 2 24.82 13.54 -22.02
CA THR A 2 23.73 13.17 -21.10
C THR A 2 23.69 11.65 -20.99
N GLN A 3 24.10 11.11 -19.83
CA GLN A 3 23.91 9.68 -19.56
C GLN A 3 22.42 9.40 -19.42
N ILE A 4 21.84 8.79 -20.46
CA ILE A 4 20.53 8.17 -20.40
C ILE A 4 20.67 6.97 -19.46
N MET A 5 20.28 7.13 -18.20
CA MET A 5 20.10 5.97 -17.31
C MET A 5 19.01 5.09 -17.93
N ASN A 6 19.42 3.93 -18.45
CA ASN A 6 18.52 2.84 -18.77
C ASN A 6 17.74 2.48 -17.50
N LYS A 7 16.51 2.97 -17.41
CA LYS A 7 15.62 2.75 -16.28
C LYS A 7 15.16 1.30 -16.32
N ILE A 8 15.89 0.40 -15.66
CA ILE A 8 15.43 -0.97 -15.42
C ILE A 8 14.12 -0.86 -14.63
N THR A 9 12.98 -1.08 -15.28
CA THR A 9 11.68 -1.14 -14.61
C THR A 9 11.59 -2.44 -13.83
N THR A 10 11.85 -2.37 -12.53
CA THR A 10 11.62 -3.46 -11.58
C THR A 10 10.26 -3.28 -10.92
N LYS A 11 9.65 -4.34 -10.36
CA LYS A 11 8.42 -4.22 -9.54
C LYS A 11 8.58 -3.22 -8.39
N LEU A 12 9.81 -3.04 -7.89
CA LEU A 12 10.14 -1.99 -6.93
C LEU A 12 9.87 -0.59 -7.48
N ASN A 13 10.15 -0.34 -8.76
CA ASN A 13 9.92 0.95 -9.42
C ASN A 13 8.43 1.24 -9.66
N GLU A 14 7.58 0.22 -9.72
CA GLU A 14 6.11 0.39 -9.79
C GLU A 14 5.58 1.02 -8.49
N VAL A 15 6.13 0.59 -7.34
CA VAL A 15 5.73 1.08 -6.00
C VAL A 15 6.56 2.26 -5.51
N LYS A 16 7.80 2.39 -5.95
CA LYS A 16 8.72 3.48 -5.60
C LYS A 16 9.34 4.05 -6.88
N ARG A 17 8.56 4.87 -7.58
CA ARG A 17 8.98 5.57 -8.82
C ARG A 17 10.09 6.62 -8.61
N SER A 18 10.40 6.99 -7.36
CA SER A 18 11.34 8.06 -7.02
C SER A 18 12.09 7.80 -5.70
N ILE A 19 13.32 8.31 -5.62
CA ILE A 19 14.12 8.43 -4.39
C ILE A 19 13.71 9.61 -3.51
N LEU A 20 12.88 10.53 -4.04
CA LEU A 20 12.34 11.64 -3.27
C LEU A 20 11.44 11.14 -2.14
N PRO A 21 11.41 11.85 -0.99
CA PRO A 21 10.46 11.57 0.08
C PRO A 21 9.04 11.56 -0.47
N ARG A 22 8.22 10.59 -0.03
CA ARG A 22 6.80 10.57 -0.40
C ARG A 22 6.14 11.80 0.20
N THR A 23 5.47 12.56 -0.65
CA THR A 23 4.61 13.67 -0.24
C THR A 23 3.25 13.12 0.14
N PHE A 24 2.76 13.46 1.32
CA PHE A 24 1.38 13.23 1.72
C PHE A 24 0.62 14.56 1.65
N PRO A 25 -0.69 14.54 1.35
CA PRO A 25 -1.52 15.73 1.50
C PRO A 25 -1.37 16.33 2.91
N VAL A 26 -1.30 17.65 3.03
CA VAL A 26 -1.01 18.38 4.29
C VAL A 26 -1.91 17.97 5.47
N LYS A 27 -3.14 17.53 5.20
CA LYS A 27 -4.12 17.11 6.21
C LYS A 27 -4.00 15.63 6.63
N THR A 28 -3.03 14.88 6.10
CA THR A 28 -2.85 13.46 6.43
C THR A 28 -2.23 13.34 7.82
N LEU A 29 -2.91 12.65 8.74
CA LEU A 29 -2.35 12.41 10.06
C LEU A 29 -1.15 11.46 9.98
N ARG A 30 -0.11 11.73 10.78
CA ARG A 30 1.13 10.92 10.86
C ARG A 30 0.89 9.41 11.03
N LYS A 31 -0.20 9.02 11.70
CA LYS A 31 -0.59 7.61 11.85
C LYS A 31 -0.87 6.93 10.50
N TYR A 32 -1.55 7.61 9.58
CA TYR A 32 -1.85 7.10 8.25
C TYR A 32 -0.60 7.09 7.38
N GLU A 33 0.26 8.11 7.47
CA GLU A 33 1.54 8.12 6.76
C GLU A 33 2.41 6.92 7.14
N SER A 34 2.52 6.64 8.46
CA SER A 34 3.23 5.48 8.99
C SER A 34 2.63 4.17 8.49
N ALA A 35 1.30 4.02 8.56
CA ALA A 35 0.60 2.82 8.12
C ALA A 35 0.80 2.56 6.60
N ILE A 36 0.64 3.58 5.76
CA ILE A 36 0.85 3.50 4.32
C ILE A 36 2.31 3.15 4.01
N ASN A 37 3.28 3.74 4.72
CA ASN A 37 4.68 3.39 4.54
C ASN A 37 4.99 1.94 4.94
N ARG A 38 4.40 1.45 6.05
CA ARG A 38 4.53 0.04 6.47
C ARG A 38 3.94 -0.90 5.41
N LEU A 39 2.79 -0.57 4.83
CA LEU A 39 2.19 -1.34 3.73
C LEU A 39 3.09 -1.37 2.49
N ARG A 40 3.70 -0.25 2.10
CA ARG A 40 4.64 -0.19 0.97
C ARG A 40 5.91 -1.01 1.19
N ILE A 41 6.47 -0.93 2.40
CA ILE A 41 7.64 -1.74 2.79
C ILE A 41 7.25 -3.21 2.79
N GLY A 42 6.09 -3.55 3.35
CA GLY A 42 5.52 -4.88 3.33
C GLY A 42 5.39 -5.42 1.92
N TYR A 43 4.75 -4.68 1.02
CA TYR A 43 4.57 -5.06 -0.39
C TYR A 43 5.91 -5.32 -1.06
N THR A 44 6.87 -4.40 -0.88
CA THR A 44 8.24 -4.55 -1.41
C THR A 44 8.91 -5.80 -0.85
N ARG A 45 8.72 -6.12 0.43
CA ARG A 45 9.23 -7.35 1.05
C ARG A 45 8.53 -8.59 0.54
N THR A 46 7.23 -8.56 0.25
CA THR A 46 6.49 -9.71 -0.28
C THR A 46 7.00 -10.13 -1.66
N PHE A 47 7.42 -9.16 -2.50
CA PHE A 47 7.99 -9.44 -3.82
C PHE A 47 9.47 -9.82 -3.81
N ASN A 48 10.18 -9.59 -2.70
CA ASN A 48 11.57 -10.00 -2.54
C ASN A 48 11.61 -11.24 -1.64
N GLU A 49 12.01 -12.41 -2.16
CA GLU A 49 11.94 -13.76 -1.56
C GLU A 49 12.57 -13.97 -0.15
N LYS A 50 12.99 -12.91 0.54
CA LYS A 50 13.57 -12.94 1.88
C LYS A 50 12.57 -12.48 2.96
N ARG A 51 11.99 -13.49 3.63
CA ARG A 51 11.71 -13.57 5.09
C ARG A 51 10.36 -13.14 5.68
N GLY A 52 9.92 -14.01 6.61
CA GLY A 52 9.31 -13.71 7.92
C GLY A 52 7.78 -13.76 7.96
N PRO A 53 7.15 -14.27 9.04
CA PRO A 53 5.69 -14.31 9.16
C PRO A 53 5.15 -12.88 9.09
N SER A 54 4.35 -12.61 8.06
CA SER A 54 3.60 -11.37 7.96
C SER A 54 2.31 -11.53 8.77
N PRO A 55 1.83 -10.49 9.47
CA PRO A 55 0.52 -10.56 10.11
C PRO A 55 -0.53 -10.94 9.07
N THR A 56 -1.36 -11.94 9.39
CA THR A 56 -2.38 -12.46 8.48
C THR A 56 -3.77 -12.05 8.96
N CYS A 57 -4.67 -11.80 8.01
CA CYS A 57 -6.09 -11.67 8.33
C CYS A 57 -6.59 -12.94 9.02
N ILE A 58 -7.29 -12.81 10.15
CA ILE A 58 -7.84 -13.94 10.90
C ILE A 58 -8.92 -14.67 10.07
N CYS A 59 -9.72 -13.92 9.31
CA CYS A 59 -10.79 -14.49 8.46
C CYS A 59 -10.26 -15.11 7.17
N CYS A 60 -9.33 -14.43 6.49
CA CYS A 60 -8.92 -14.81 5.13
C CYS A 60 -7.56 -15.53 5.08
N ARG A 61 -6.80 -15.56 6.18
CA ARG A 61 -5.42 -16.08 6.29
C ARG A 61 -4.44 -15.50 5.27
N VAL A 62 -4.78 -14.38 4.65
CA VAL A 62 -3.91 -13.66 3.70
C VAL A 62 -2.96 -12.72 4.45
N PRO A 63 -1.71 -12.53 4.00
CA PRO A 63 -0.80 -11.53 4.54
C PRO A 63 -1.40 -10.13 4.48
N LEU A 64 -1.03 -9.27 5.43
CA LEU A 64 -1.58 -7.93 5.61
C LEU A 64 -1.53 -7.06 4.33
N THR A 65 -0.50 -7.23 3.51
CA THR A 65 -0.34 -6.54 2.22
C THR A 65 -1.39 -6.95 1.19
N PHE A 66 -1.86 -8.19 1.23
CA PHE A 66 -2.92 -8.69 0.36
C PHE A 66 -4.31 -8.48 0.94
N ILE A 67 -4.45 -7.99 2.19
CA ILE A 67 -5.77 -7.67 2.74
C ILE A 67 -6.48 -6.60 1.90
N LEU A 68 -5.71 -5.66 1.34
CA LEU A 68 -6.25 -4.58 0.52
C LEU A 68 -6.95 -5.07 -0.76
N THR A 69 -6.57 -6.23 -1.30
CA THR A 69 -7.11 -6.76 -2.57
C THR A 69 -7.86 -8.08 -2.43
N GLU A 70 -7.40 -8.96 -1.54
CA GLU A 70 -7.86 -10.36 -1.42
C GLU A 70 -8.78 -10.62 -0.23
N CYS A 71 -8.86 -9.69 0.74
CA CYS A 71 -9.68 -9.92 1.93
C CYS A 71 -11.17 -9.81 1.59
N ARG A 72 -11.90 -10.92 1.74
CA ARG A 72 -13.36 -10.94 1.58
C ARG A 72 -14.08 -10.15 2.65
N ALA A 73 -13.54 -10.11 3.87
CA ALA A 73 -14.15 -9.37 4.98
C ALA A 73 -14.15 -7.85 4.75
N CYS A 74 -13.23 -7.33 3.93
CA CYS A 74 -13.15 -5.91 3.59
C CYS A 74 -13.71 -5.60 2.18
N ASN A 75 -14.44 -6.54 1.57
CA ASN A 75 -14.88 -6.38 0.18
C ASN A 75 -15.92 -5.28 0.02
N THR A 76 -16.80 -5.11 1.00
CA THR A 76 -17.85 -4.07 0.99
C THR A 76 -17.21 -2.68 0.94
N GLU A 77 -16.32 -2.37 1.88
CA GLU A 77 -15.63 -1.08 1.97
C GLU A 77 -14.76 -0.84 0.73
N ARG A 78 -14.15 -1.90 0.18
CA ARG A 78 -13.33 -1.81 -1.04
C ARG A 78 -14.17 -1.36 -2.25
N VAL A 79 -15.36 -1.93 -2.41
CA VAL A 79 -16.29 -1.60 -3.49
C VAL A 79 -16.86 -0.21 -3.31
N GLU A 80 -17.28 0.14 -2.09
CA GLU A 80 -17.87 1.46 -1.78
C GLU A 80 -16.86 2.60 -2.00
N LEU A 81 -15.62 2.42 -1.54
CA LEU A 81 -14.56 3.43 -1.69
C LEU A 81 -13.87 3.38 -3.06
N ARG A 82 -14.28 2.46 -3.95
CA ARG A 82 -13.68 2.24 -5.27
C ARG A 82 -12.16 2.11 -5.19
N ILE A 83 -11.70 1.28 -4.26
CA ILE A 83 -10.29 0.93 -4.12
C ILE A 83 -9.92 0.00 -5.30
N SER A 84 -8.77 0.27 -5.93
CA SER A 84 -8.28 -0.59 -7.01
C SER A 84 -8.04 -2.02 -6.53
N LEU A 85 -8.05 -2.97 -7.46
CA LEU A 85 -7.61 -4.35 -7.21
C LEU A 85 -6.10 -4.52 -7.37
N TYR A 86 -5.40 -3.48 -7.84
CA TYR A 86 -3.96 -3.50 -8.08
C TYR A 86 -3.22 -2.74 -6.98
N LEU A 87 -2.38 -3.46 -6.24
CA LEU A 87 -1.67 -2.90 -5.07
C LEU A 87 -0.74 -1.74 -5.41
N ASP A 88 -0.15 -1.71 -6.60
CA ASP A 88 0.70 -0.62 -7.07
C ASP A 88 -0.11 0.67 -7.30
N GLU A 89 -1.36 0.56 -7.74
CA GLU A 89 -2.29 1.69 -7.84
C GLU A 89 -2.74 2.17 -6.45
N ILE A 90 -3.15 1.24 -5.57
CA ILE A 90 -3.59 1.57 -4.20
C ILE A 90 -2.47 2.27 -3.42
N LEU A 91 -1.24 1.77 -3.56
CA LEU A 91 -0.06 2.27 -2.86
C LEU A 91 0.64 3.41 -3.61
N SER A 92 0.08 3.88 -4.73
CA SER A 92 0.63 5.00 -5.49
C SER A 92 0.63 6.29 -4.63
N PRO A 93 1.53 7.25 -4.89
CA PRO A 93 1.59 8.52 -4.15
C PRO A 93 0.48 9.50 -4.53
N GLU A 94 -0.50 9.09 -5.33
CA GLU A 94 -1.57 9.97 -5.81
C GLU A 94 -2.48 10.42 -4.65
N PRO A 95 -2.83 11.73 -4.56
CA PRO A 95 -3.60 12.25 -3.43
C PRO A 95 -4.92 11.52 -3.20
N ASP A 96 -5.67 11.22 -4.27
CA ASP A 96 -6.95 10.53 -4.20
C ASP A 96 -6.80 9.12 -3.61
N ASN A 97 -5.73 8.40 -4.02
CA ASN A 97 -5.45 7.07 -3.50
C ASN A 97 -5.04 7.12 -2.03
N VAL A 98 -4.30 8.15 -1.61
CA VAL A 98 -3.96 8.36 -0.19
C VAL A 98 -5.22 8.61 0.65
N VAL A 99 -6.15 9.44 0.17
CA VAL A 99 -7.41 9.71 0.86
C VAL A 99 -8.25 8.45 0.98
N LYS A 100 -8.51 7.78 -0.15
CA LYS A 100 -9.28 6.53 -0.18
C LYS A 100 -8.67 5.45 0.70
N LEU A 101 -7.35 5.27 0.65
CA LEU A 101 -6.65 4.30 1.49
C LEU A 101 -6.73 4.66 2.97
N SER A 102 -6.62 5.94 3.33
CA SER A 102 -6.75 6.38 4.73
C SER A 102 -8.17 6.13 5.26
N GLN A 103 -9.18 6.37 4.43
CA GLN A 103 -10.58 6.08 4.76
C GLN A 103 -10.81 4.58 4.91
N PHE A 104 -10.35 3.77 3.94
CA PHE A 104 -10.44 2.31 4.00
C PHE A 104 -9.79 1.74 5.26
N LEU A 105 -8.58 2.20 5.62
CA LEU A 105 -7.89 1.75 6.84
C LEU A 105 -8.63 2.13 8.13
N THR A 106 -9.43 3.19 8.08
CA THR A 106 -10.26 3.62 9.21
C THR A 106 -11.52 2.78 9.33
N GLU A 107 -12.26 2.60 8.24
CA GLU A 107 -13.53 1.85 8.21
C GLU A 107 -13.31 0.36 8.49
N THR A 108 -12.23 -0.22 7.99
CA THR A 108 -11.87 -1.63 8.23
C THR A 108 -11.13 -1.86 9.56
N HIS A 109 -10.87 -0.79 10.32
CA HIS A 109 -10.05 -0.80 11.54
C HIS A 109 -8.63 -1.36 11.40
N LEU A 110 -8.15 -1.58 10.17
CA LEU A 110 -6.79 -2.06 9.88
C LEU A 110 -5.72 -1.09 10.36
N ILE A 111 -6.05 0.19 10.52
CA ILE A 111 -5.14 1.19 11.09
C ILE A 111 -4.64 0.82 12.49
N ASN A 112 -5.39 0.04 13.26
CA ASN A 112 -5.01 -0.41 14.60
C ASN A 112 -4.06 -1.62 14.59
N LEU A 113 -3.93 -2.29 13.44
CA LEU A 113 -3.09 -3.48 13.24
C LEU A 113 -1.77 -3.17 12.54
N LEU A 114 -1.60 -1.91 12.09
CA LEU A 114 -0.48 -1.41 11.28
C LEU A 114 0.49 -0.56 12.08
#